data_AF-A0AAD9LLH5-F1
#
_entry.id   AF-A0AAD9LLH5-F1
#
_cell.length_a   1.000
_cell.length_b   1.000
_cell.length_c   1.000
_cell.angle_alpha   90.00
_cell.angle_beta   90.00
_cell.angle_gamma   90.00
#
_symmetry.space_group_name_H-M   'P 1'
#
loop_
_entity.id
_entity.type
_entity.pdbx_description
1 polymer ?
#
loop_
_entity_poly.entity_id
_entity_poly.type
_entity_poly.pdbx_seq_one_letter_code
_entity_poly.pdbx_strand_id
1 'polypeptide(L)'
;MNGAQVLSSLLALLDAASAQYASLPSFDELFYSLYLLLHALVKQLEDTKVSEVNAVISKLHTRLETCWNARRPLRLQSFAPTILPTFAPQFDENYTVRKDKTAPKDTAQLKQLKRQVKRARKGAARELRRDAEFIHREKQKEEEARLSAKEEKQKEIRRWLEEQNATFNQQVRKGGHMLKGGGSARGPAPRARTPRK
;
A
#
# COMPACT_ATOMS: atom_id res chain seq x y z
N MET A 1 -19.97 32.22 -87.23
CA MET A 1 -19.36 32.45 -85.90
C MET A 1 -17.87 32.67 -86.14
N ASN A 2 -17.37 33.90 -86.00
CA ASN A 2 -15.97 34.20 -86.26
C ASN A 2 -15.11 33.61 -85.14
N GLY A 3 -14.04 32.86 -85.47
CA GLY A 3 -13.17 32.20 -84.48
C GLY A 3 -12.60 33.16 -83.42
N ALA A 4 -12.35 34.42 -83.80
CA ALA A 4 -11.88 35.47 -82.89
C ALA A 4 -12.92 35.87 -81.81
N GLN A 5 -14.21 35.80 -82.11
CA GLN A 5 -15.29 36.08 -81.15
C GLN A 5 -15.44 34.94 -80.13
N VAL A 6 -15.28 33.69 -80.59
CA VAL A 6 -15.29 32.52 -79.71
C VAL A 6 -14.11 32.58 -78.73
N LEU A 7 -12.90 32.90 -79.22
CA LEU A 7 -11.71 33.02 -78.39
C LEU A 7 -11.85 34.11 -77.31
N SER A 8 -12.34 35.30 -77.68
CA SER A 8 -12.56 36.38 -76.71
C SER A 8 -13.62 36.04 -75.66
N SER A 9 -14.71 35.35 -76.05
CA SER A 9 -15.71 34.87 -75.10
C SER A 9 -15.16 33.81 -74.13
N LEU A 10 -14.28 32.92 -74.62
CA LEU A 10 -13.61 31.91 -73.82
C LEU A 10 -12.64 32.55 -72.81
N LEU A 11 -11.87 33.55 -73.24
CA LEU A 11 -10.97 34.30 -72.35
C LEU A 11 -11.74 35.03 -71.24
N ALA A 12 -12.88 35.64 -71.57
CA ALA A 12 -13.74 36.29 -70.60
C ALA A 12 -14.33 35.28 -69.59
N LEU A 13 -14.79 34.12 -70.07
CA LEU A 13 -15.26 33.04 -69.22
C LEU A 13 -14.15 32.51 -68.31
N LEU A 14 -12.94 32.35 -68.83
CA LEU A 14 -11.79 31.87 -68.09
C LEU A 14 -11.36 32.84 -66.99
N ASP A 15 -11.38 34.15 -67.25
CA ASP A 15 -11.10 35.17 -66.23
C ASP A 15 -12.18 35.17 -65.14
N ALA A 16 -13.46 35.08 -65.52
CA ALA A 16 -14.57 35.00 -64.57
C ALA A 16 -14.50 33.73 -63.70
N ALA A 17 -14.27 32.56 -64.31
CA ALA A 17 -14.14 31.29 -63.60
C ALA A 17 -12.93 31.28 -62.68
N SER A 18 -11.78 31.79 -63.14
CA SER A 18 -10.58 31.85 -62.29
C SER A 18 -10.71 32.87 -61.15
N ALA A 19 -11.52 33.92 -61.29
CA ALA A 19 -11.87 34.79 -60.16
C ALA A 19 -12.78 34.07 -59.16
N GLN A 20 -13.77 33.31 -59.63
CA GLN A 20 -14.73 32.60 -58.79
C GLN A 20 -14.07 31.47 -57.97
N TYR A 21 -13.14 30.72 -58.59
CA TYR A 21 -12.48 29.58 -57.94
C TYR A 21 -11.16 29.94 -57.24
N ALA A 22 -10.77 31.21 -57.20
CA ALA A 22 -9.50 31.65 -56.62
C ALA A 22 -9.30 31.25 -55.14
N SER A 23 -10.39 31.05 -54.40
CA SER A 23 -10.37 30.67 -52.98
C SER A 23 -10.14 29.17 -52.73
N LEU A 24 -10.22 28.33 -53.77
CA LEU A 24 -10.09 26.88 -53.61
C LEU A 24 -8.61 26.49 -53.44
N PRO A 25 -8.29 25.53 -52.54
CA PRO A 25 -6.93 25.00 -52.41
C PRO A 25 -6.49 24.17 -53.63
N SER A 26 -7.44 23.70 -54.44
CA SER A 26 -7.24 22.95 -55.69
C SER A 26 -7.15 23.83 -56.94
N PHE A 27 -7.07 25.17 -56.78
CA PHE A 27 -7.04 26.10 -57.91
C PHE A 27 -5.92 25.81 -58.92
N ASP A 28 -4.71 25.52 -58.43
CA ASP A 28 -3.56 25.17 -59.27
C ASP A 28 -3.79 23.90 -60.11
N GLU A 29 -4.42 22.87 -59.56
CA GLU A 29 -4.74 21.63 -60.30
C GLU A 29 -5.73 21.87 -61.45
N LEU A 30 -6.63 22.85 -61.28
CA LEU A 30 -7.66 23.19 -62.28
C LEU A 30 -7.14 24.12 -63.38
N PHE A 31 -6.34 25.13 -63.01
CA PHE A 31 -5.97 26.21 -63.92
C PHE A 31 -4.54 26.16 -64.46
N TYR A 32 -3.65 25.31 -63.90
CA TYR A 32 -2.27 25.23 -64.37
C TYR A 32 -2.16 24.66 -65.80
N SER A 33 -2.92 23.62 -66.13
CA SER A 33 -2.96 23.08 -67.50
C SER A 33 -3.49 24.11 -68.51
N LEU A 34 -4.48 24.91 -68.12
CA LEU A 34 -5.02 26.00 -68.93
C LEU A 34 -4.02 27.14 -69.09
N TYR A 35 -3.29 27.49 -68.04
CA TYR A 35 -2.19 28.45 -68.08
C TYR A 35 -1.12 28.06 -69.10
N LEU A 36 -0.69 26.79 -69.12
CA LEU A 36 0.26 26.28 -70.12
C LEU A 36 -0.31 26.30 -71.55
N LEU A 37 -1.59 25.95 -71.70
CA LEU A 37 -2.26 25.97 -73.01
C LEU A 37 -2.34 27.39 -73.57
N LEU A 38 -2.67 28.39 -72.75
CA LEU A 38 -2.66 29.79 -73.17
C LEU A 38 -1.28 30.25 -73.65
N HIS A 39 -0.20 29.86 -72.94
CA HIS A 39 1.18 30.15 -73.36
C HIS A 39 1.55 29.49 -74.69
N ALA A 40 1.03 28.29 -74.97
CA ALA A 40 1.21 27.63 -76.25
C ALA A 40 0.41 28.33 -77.36
N LEU A 41 -0.81 28.79 -77.08
CA LEU A 41 -1.66 29.51 -78.03
C LEU A 41 -1.07 30.86 -78.43
N VAL A 42 -0.43 31.59 -77.51
CA VAL A 42 0.23 32.87 -77.83
C VAL A 42 1.28 32.72 -78.93
N LYS A 43 1.99 31.59 -78.99
CA LYS A 43 2.99 31.32 -80.04
C LYS A 43 2.39 31.08 -81.42
N GLN A 44 1.10 30.78 -81.50
CA GLN A 44 0.38 30.47 -82.74
C GLN A 44 -0.53 31.61 -83.21
N LEU A 45 -0.67 32.68 -82.44
CA LEU A 45 -1.54 33.82 -82.73
C LEU A 45 -0.78 34.99 -83.34
N GLU A 46 -1.39 35.66 -84.32
CA GLU A 46 -0.91 36.92 -84.89
C GLU A 46 -1.42 38.14 -84.08
N ASP A 47 -0.62 39.21 -84.04
CA ASP A 47 -0.56 40.32 -83.06
C ASP A 47 -1.86 40.77 -82.36
N THR A 48 -2.96 40.91 -83.09
CA THR A 48 -4.17 41.60 -82.59
C THR A 48 -4.82 40.96 -81.35
N LYS A 49 -4.65 39.66 -81.15
CA LYS A 49 -5.26 38.91 -80.02
C LYS A 49 -4.25 38.46 -78.96
N VAL A 50 -2.97 38.69 -79.19
CA VAL A 50 -1.88 38.36 -78.27
C VAL A 50 -1.99 39.18 -76.97
N SER A 51 -2.37 40.45 -77.07
CA SER A 51 -2.53 41.34 -75.90
C SER A 51 -3.64 40.86 -74.94
N GLU A 52 -4.80 40.46 -75.47
CA GLU A 52 -5.93 39.96 -74.67
C GLU A 52 -5.56 38.66 -73.94
N VAL A 53 -4.87 37.74 -74.62
CA VAL A 53 -4.41 36.47 -74.03
C VAL A 53 -3.35 36.73 -72.95
N ASN A 54 -2.38 37.61 -73.22
CA ASN A 54 -1.34 37.97 -72.25
C ASN A 54 -1.93 38.60 -70.98
N ALA A 55 -2.97 39.43 -71.11
CA ALA A 55 -3.66 40.00 -69.95
C ALA A 55 -4.28 38.91 -69.06
N VAL A 56 -4.90 37.88 -69.65
CA VAL A 56 -5.46 36.74 -68.89
C VAL A 56 -4.35 35.88 -68.29
N ILE A 57 -3.26 35.65 -69.02
CA ILE A 57 -2.08 34.94 -68.51
C ILE A 57 -1.51 35.63 -67.26
N SER A 58 -1.35 36.96 -67.27
CA SER A 58 -0.85 37.71 -66.11
C SER A 58 -1.80 37.61 -64.90
N LYS A 59 -3.13 37.64 -65.12
CA LYS A 59 -4.11 37.45 -64.04
C LYS A 59 -4.07 36.03 -63.47
N LEU A 60 -3.95 35.01 -64.33
CA LEU A 60 -3.83 33.62 -63.88
C LEU A 60 -2.52 33.40 -63.13
N HIS A 61 -1.43 33.99 -63.59
CA HIS A 61 -0.12 33.88 -62.95
C HIS A 61 -0.17 34.42 -61.51
N THR A 62 -0.71 35.64 -61.31
CA THR A 62 -0.84 36.21 -59.96
C THR A 62 -1.74 35.36 -59.06
N ARG A 63 -2.85 34.82 -59.58
CA ARG A 63 -3.73 33.89 -58.83
C ARG A 63 -3.03 32.57 -58.48
N LEU A 64 -2.25 32.00 -59.39
CA LEU A 64 -1.46 30.79 -59.14
C LEU A 64 -0.40 31.01 -58.06
N GLU A 65 0.32 32.15 -58.11
CA GLU A 65 1.28 32.51 -57.07
C GLU A 65 0.61 32.66 -55.70
N THR A 66 -0.56 33.31 -55.64
CA THR A 66 -1.33 33.41 -54.38
C THR A 66 -1.78 32.03 -53.88
N CYS A 67 -2.19 31.14 -54.77
CA CYS A 67 -2.56 29.76 -54.44
C CYS A 67 -1.37 28.98 -53.86
N TRP A 68 -0.21 29.04 -54.51
CA TRP A 68 1.01 28.37 -54.03
C TRP A 68 1.48 28.90 -52.68
N ASN A 69 1.41 30.22 -52.47
CA ASN A 69 1.75 30.83 -51.18
C ASN A 69 0.78 30.44 -50.05
N ALA A 70 -0.50 30.24 -50.38
CA ALA A 70 -1.53 29.84 -49.41
C ALA A 70 -1.61 28.32 -49.18
N ARG A 71 -1.06 27.51 -50.09
CA ARG A 71 -1.17 26.05 -50.07
C ARG A 71 -0.50 25.46 -48.83
N ARG A 72 -1.26 24.64 -48.09
CA ARG A 72 -0.79 23.88 -46.91
C ARG A 72 -1.21 22.42 -47.04
N PRO A 73 -0.42 21.47 -46.50
CA PRO A 73 -0.81 20.07 -46.50
C PRO A 73 -2.10 19.86 -45.69
N LEU A 74 -3.00 19.02 -46.21
CA LEU A 74 -4.28 18.73 -45.56
C LEU A 74 -4.07 17.99 -44.24
N ARG A 75 -4.73 18.47 -43.18
CA ARG A 75 -4.79 17.83 -41.86
C ARG A 75 -6.25 17.52 -41.52
N LEU A 76 -6.85 16.58 -42.25
CA LEU A 76 -8.27 16.22 -42.07
C LEU A 76 -8.53 15.48 -40.76
N GLN A 77 -7.54 14.75 -40.25
CA GLN A 77 -7.66 13.91 -39.06
C GLN A 77 -7.10 14.57 -37.80
N SER A 78 -7.36 15.87 -37.61
CA SER A 78 -7.00 16.56 -36.38
C SER A 78 -8.20 16.58 -35.42
N PHE A 79 -8.26 15.60 -34.52
CA PHE A 79 -9.27 15.53 -33.47
C PHE A 79 -8.69 15.99 -32.13
N ALA A 80 -9.51 16.67 -31.32
CA ALA A 80 -9.14 16.98 -29.95
C ALA A 80 -9.01 15.67 -29.14
N PRO A 81 -8.03 15.57 -28.21
CA PRO A 81 -7.89 14.38 -27.39
C PRO A 81 -9.12 14.18 -26.50
N THR A 82 -9.55 12.93 -26.36
CA THR A 82 -10.68 12.58 -25.47
C THR A 82 -10.24 12.72 -24.00
N ILE A 83 -11.07 13.36 -23.20
CA ILE A 83 -10.83 13.58 -21.77
C ILE A 83 -11.18 12.30 -20.99
N LEU A 84 -10.39 12.00 -19.95
CA LEU A 84 -10.66 10.87 -19.05
C LEU A 84 -11.99 11.07 -18.29
N PRO A 85 -12.76 10.01 -18.06
CA PRO A 85 -13.98 10.10 -17.26
C PRO A 85 -13.63 10.48 -15.82
N THR A 86 -14.36 11.44 -15.26
CA THR A 86 -14.24 11.83 -13.85
C THR A 86 -15.29 11.09 -13.03
N PHE A 87 -14.88 10.57 -11.88
CA PHE A 87 -15.76 9.84 -10.96
C PHE A 87 -15.94 10.63 -9.67
N ALA A 88 -17.16 10.61 -9.14
CA ALA A 88 -17.46 11.21 -7.85
C ALA A 88 -16.91 10.32 -6.71
N PRO A 89 -16.18 10.90 -5.73
CA PRO A 89 -15.69 10.14 -4.58
C PRO A 89 -16.86 9.69 -3.69
N GLN A 90 -16.79 8.45 -3.21
CA GLN A 90 -17.75 7.92 -2.24
C GLN A 90 -17.23 8.14 -0.82
N PHE A 91 -17.80 9.11 -0.10
CA PHE A 91 -17.47 9.40 1.30
C PHE A 91 -18.73 9.72 2.11
N ASP A 92 -18.64 9.60 3.43
CA ASP A 92 -19.67 10.04 4.38
C ASP A 92 -19.28 11.41 4.92
N GLU A 93 -20.13 12.41 4.73
CA GLU A 93 -19.91 13.79 5.22
C GLU A 93 -19.73 13.83 6.74
N ASN A 94 -20.40 12.93 7.48
CA ASN A 94 -20.36 12.87 8.93
C ASN A 94 -19.50 11.70 9.44
N TYR A 95 -18.34 11.45 8.82
CA TYR A 95 -17.50 10.30 9.15
C TYR A 95 -17.10 10.24 10.63
N THR A 96 -17.27 9.07 11.26
CA THR A 96 -16.86 8.81 12.65
C THR A 96 -16.02 7.54 12.75
N VAL A 97 -14.77 7.66 13.21
CA VAL A 97 -13.75 6.59 13.23
C VAL A 97 -14.21 5.28 13.91
N ARG A 98 -15.07 5.35 14.93
CA ARG A 98 -15.46 4.19 15.75
C ARG A 98 -16.76 3.51 15.32
N LYS A 99 -17.52 4.10 14.40
CA LYS A 99 -18.85 3.61 14.01
C LYS A 99 -18.91 3.34 12.51
N ASP A 100 -19.03 2.07 12.18
CA ASP A 100 -19.28 1.58 10.84
C ASP A 100 -20.78 1.79 10.52
N LYS A 101 -21.09 2.79 9.68
CA LYS A 101 -22.47 3.19 9.35
C LYS A 101 -23.05 2.48 8.13
N THR A 102 -22.20 1.93 7.27
CA THR A 102 -22.62 1.26 6.03
C THR A 102 -23.08 -0.17 6.28
N ALA A 103 -22.67 -0.77 7.39
CA ALA A 103 -23.09 -2.12 7.76
C ALA A 103 -24.59 -2.18 8.15
N PRO A 104 -25.32 -3.22 7.70
CA PRO A 104 -26.71 -3.42 8.10
C PRO A 104 -26.83 -3.65 9.62
N LYS A 105 -27.93 -3.17 10.21
CA LYS A 105 -28.15 -3.09 11.66
C LYS A 105 -27.87 -4.42 12.38
N ASP A 106 -28.35 -5.53 11.83
CA ASP A 106 -28.20 -6.86 12.44
C ASP A 106 -26.74 -7.30 12.53
N THR A 107 -25.95 -7.02 11.49
CA THR A 107 -24.52 -7.36 11.49
C THR A 107 -23.73 -6.50 12.47
N ALA A 108 -24.10 -5.23 12.60
CA ALA A 108 -23.48 -4.31 13.55
C ALA A 108 -23.76 -4.75 14.99
N GLN A 109 -25.00 -5.10 15.32
CA GLN A 109 -25.39 -5.62 16.63
C GLN A 109 -24.68 -6.94 16.95
N LEU A 110 -24.63 -7.86 16.00
CA LEU A 110 -23.92 -9.14 16.19
C LEU A 110 -22.43 -8.93 16.44
N LYS A 111 -21.75 -8.03 15.72
CA LYS A 111 -20.35 -7.66 15.97
C LYS A 111 -20.18 -7.06 17.37
N GLN A 112 -21.09 -6.21 17.80
CA GLN A 112 -21.07 -5.60 19.13
C GLN A 112 -21.20 -6.67 20.24
N LEU A 113 -22.17 -7.59 20.12
CA LEU A 113 -22.37 -8.68 21.07
C LEU A 113 -21.14 -9.60 21.15
N LYS A 114 -20.56 -9.99 20.01
CA LYS A 114 -19.33 -10.79 19.97
C LYS A 114 -18.17 -10.10 20.70
N ARG A 115 -18.01 -8.78 20.52
CA ARG A 115 -16.98 -8.00 21.22
C ARG A 115 -17.21 -7.98 22.72
N GLN A 116 -18.46 -7.78 23.16
CA GLN A 116 -18.83 -7.80 24.58
C GLN A 116 -18.54 -9.16 25.21
N VAL A 117 -18.97 -10.26 24.58
CA VAL A 117 -18.71 -11.62 25.06
C VAL A 117 -17.22 -11.91 25.17
N LYS A 118 -16.42 -11.55 24.15
CA LYS A 118 -14.96 -11.75 24.18
C LYS A 118 -14.31 -10.95 25.30
N ARG A 119 -14.74 -9.71 25.54
CA ARG A 119 -14.23 -8.85 26.61
C ARG A 119 -14.59 -9.40 27.98
N ALA A 120 -15.84 -9.79 28.19
CA ALA A 120 -16.32 -10.39 29.44
C ALA A 120 -15.59 -11.70 29.75
N ARG A 121 -15.48 -12.61 28.77
CA ARG A 121 -14.75 -13.87 28.91
C ARG A 121 -13.28 -13.65 29.28
N LYS A 122 -12.61 -12.69 28.62
CA LYS A 122 -11.20 -12.37 28.93
C LYS A 122 -11.05 -11.75 30.32
N GLY A 123 -12.00 -10.91 30.74
CA GLY A 123 -12.04 -10.36 32.09
C GLY A 123 -12.20 -11.45 33.15
N ALA A 124 -13.23 -12.27 33.03
CA ALA A 124 -13.50 -13.38 33.94
C ALA A 124 -12.30 -14.35 34.05
N ALA A 125 -11.69 -14.72 32.93
CA ALA A 125 -10.52 -15.59 32.93
C ALA A 125 -9.29 -14.96 33.63
N ARG A 126 -9.16 -13.63 33.62
CA ARG A 126 -8.07 -12.93 34.34
C ARG A 126 -8.32 -12.89 35.84
N GLU A 127 -9.56 -12.68 36.26
CA GLU A 127 -9.92 -12.72 37.69
C GLU A 127 -9.72 -14.13 38.26
N LEU A 128 -10.23 -15.16 37.59
CA LEU A 128 -10.05 -16.56 38.02
C LEU A 128 -8.58 -16.96 38.19
N ARG A 129 -7.69 -16.44 37.33
CA ARG A 129 -6.24 -16.69 37.48
C ARG A 129 -5.66 -15.99 38.70
N ARG A 130 -6.04 -14.73 38.95
CA ARG A 130 -5.60 -13.98 40.14
C ARG A 130 -6.09 -14.63 41.42
N ASP A 131 -7.34 -15.09 41.43
CA ASP A 131 -7.93 -15.78 42.58
C ASP A 131 -7.21 -17.12 42.83
N ALA A 132 -6.92 -17.88 41.78
CA ALA A 132 -6.17 -19.13 41.90
C ALA A 132 -4.75 -18.91 42.44
N GLU A 133 -4.04 -17.88 41.95
CA GLU A 133 -2.72 -17.50 42.46
C GLU A 133 -2.78 -17.07 43.92
N PHE A 134 -3.81 -16.31 44.31
CA PHE A 134 -4.02 -15.89 45.69
C PHE A 134 -4.24 -17.09 46.62
N ILE A 135 -5.18 -17.98 46.27
CA ILE A 135 -5.48 -19.20 47.04
C ILE A 135 -4.22 -20.08 47.16
N HIS A 136 -3.44 -20.20 46.09
CA HIS A 136 -2.22 -20.98 46.12
C HIS A 136 -1.20 -20.40 47.10
N ARG A 137 -0.97 -19.08 47.08
CA ARG A 137 -0.06 -18.41 48.02
C ARG A 137 -0.51 -18.58 49.46
N GLU A 138 -1.81 -18.45 49.75
CA GLU A 138 -2.33 -18.63 51.11
C GLU A 138 -2.16 -20.08 51.59
N LYS A 139 -2.46 -21.06 50.73
CA LYS A 139 -2.22 -22.49 51.04
C LYS A 139 -0.74 -22.80 51.30
N GLN A 140 0.16 -22.20 50.52
CA GLN A 140 1.61 -22.37 50.73
C GLN A 140 2.05 -21.83 52.08
N LYS A 141 1.60 -20.62 52.45
CA LYS A 141 1.90 -20.04 53.77
C LYS A 141 1.37 -20.91 54.91
N GLU A 142 0.15 -21.43 54.79
CA GLU A 142 -0.45 -22.31 55.80
C GLU A 142 0.35 -23.61 55.96
N GLU A 143 0.73 -24.24 54.85
CA GLU A 143 1.56 -25.45 54.85
C GLU A 143 2.96 -25.21 55.40
N GLU A 144 3.61 -24.11 55.03
CA GLU A 144 4.92 -23.70 55.56
C GLU A 144 4.86 -23.46 57.08
N ALA A 145 3.83 -22.75 57.57
CA ALA A 145 3.63 -22.54 59.01
C ALA A 145 3.33 -23.86 59.75
N ARG A 146 2.60 -24.79 59.14
CA ARG A 146 2.36 -26.12 59.72
C ARG A 146 3.64 -26.95 59.78
N LEU A 147 4.47 -26.89 58.74
CA LEU A 147 5.75 -27.59 58.68
C LEU A 147 6.74 -27.02 59.70
N SER A 148 6.87 -25.69 59.80
CA SER A 148 7.76 -25.06 60.79
C SER A 148 7.37 -25.44 62.22
N ALA A 149 6.07 -25.39 62.56
CA ALA A 149 5.58 -25.81 63.87
C ALA A 149 5.85 -27.30 64.17
N LYS A 150 5.79 -28.18 63.15
CA LYS A 150 6.16 -29.60 63.30
C LYS A 150 7.66 -29.77 63.50
N GLU A 151 8.47 -29.04 62.74
CA GLU A 151 9.93 -29.08 62.86
C GLU A 151 10.42 -28.59 64.22
N GLU A 152 9.83 -27.51 64.74
CA GLU A 152 10.12 -26.99 66.08
C GLU A 152 9.82 -28.06 67.16
N LYS A 153 8.63 -28.66 67.14
CA LYS A 153 8.28 -29.76 68.04
C LYS A 153 9.24 -30.94 67.92
N GLN A 154 9.64 -31.31 66.71
CA GLN A 154 10.62 -32.39 66.50
C GLN A 154 12.02 -32.02 67.02
N LYS A 155 12.43 -30.75 66.93
CA LYS A 155 13.69 -30.26 67.51
C LYS A 155 13.63 -30.31 69.04
N GLU A 156 12.52 -29.90 69.65
CA GLU A 156 12.30 -29.99 71.10
C GLU A 156 12.38 -31.43 71.59
N ILE A 157 11.67 -32.36 70.95
CA ILE A 157 11.71 -33.79 71.29
C ILE A 157 13.12 -34.36 71.16
N ARG A 158 13.84 -34.02 70.07
CA ARG A 158 15.23 -34.46 69.89
C ARG A 158 16.15 -33.91 70.96
N ARG A 159 16.04 -32.62 71.27
CA ARG A 159 16.82 -31.98 72.34
C ARG A 159 16.57 -32.65 73.70
N TRP A 160 15.30 -32.96 74.01
CA TRP A 160 14.95 -33.68 75.23
C TRP A 160 15.54 -35.09 75.26
N LEU A 161 15.46 -35.85 74.16
CA LEU A 161 16.09 -37.18 74.03
C LEU A 161 17.62 -37.11 74.16
N GLU A 162 18.27 -36.10 73.60
CA GLU A 162 19.70 -35.86 73.72
C GLU A 162 20.10 -35.54 75.17
N GLU A 163 19.31 -34.73 75.87
CA GLU A 163 19.52 -34.40 77.29
C GLU A 163 19.33 -35.63 78.20
N GLN A 164 18.34 -36.48 77.91
CA GLN A 164 18.18 -37.78 78.57
C GLN A 164 19.38 -38.71 78.31
N ASN A 165 19.85 -38.81 77.07
CA ASN A 165 21.06 -39.58 76.76
C ASN A 165 22.29 -39.02 77.47
N ALA A 166 22.43 -37.69 77.54
CA ALA A 166 23.53 -37.03 78.24
C ALA A 166 23.50 -37.32 79.75
N THR A 167 22.33 -37.20 80.40
CA THR A 167 22.15 -37.54 81.82
C THR A 167 22.40 -39.03 82.09
N PHE A 168 21.90 -39.92 81.24
CA PHE A 168 22.19 -41.36 81.29
C PHE A 168 23.70 -41.64 81.21
N ASN A 169 24.40 -41.03 80.25
CA ASN A 169 25.85 -41.15 80.10
C ASN A 169 26.62 -40.59 81.31
N GLN A 170 26.14 -39.50 81.90
CA GLN A 170 26.71 -38.96 83.15
C GLN A 170 26.50 -39.91 84.34
N GLN A 171 25.34 -40.57 84.44
CA GLN A 171 25.05 -41.56 85.48
C GLN A 171 25.95 -42.79 85.35
N VAL A 172 26.15 -43.30 84.12
CA VAL A 172 27.13 -44.37 83.84
C VAL A 172 28.55 -43.94 84.26
N ARG A 173 28.93 -42.67 84.05
CA ARG A 173 30.26 -42.12 84.42
C ARG A 173 30.45 -41.95 85.93
N LYS A 174 29.40 -41.56 86.68
CA LYS A 174 29.48 -41.26 88.12
C LYS A 174 29.47 -42.49 89.03
N GLY A 175 29.29 -43.70 88.49
CA GLY A 175 29.61 -44.94 89.21
C GLY A 175 28.53 -45.39 90.20
N GLY A 176 27.60 -46.20 89.70
CA GLY A 176 26.85 -47.18 90.47
C GLY A 176 26.78 -48.45 89.61
N HIS A 177 27.13 -49.60 90.16
CA HIS A 177 27.38 -50.86 89.45
C HIS A 177 26.12 -51.53 88.81
N MET A 178 25.12 -50.75 88.38
CA MET A 178 23.78 -51.24 88.01
C MET A 178 23.37 -51.01 86.54
N LEU A 179 24.07 -50.18 85.76
CA LEU A 179 23.78 -50.03 84.32
C LEU A 179 25.06 -49.95 83.49
N LYS A 180 25.24 -50.91 82.57
CA LYS A 180 26.39 -51.04 81.67
C LYS A 180 25.90 -50.99 80.22
N GLY A 181 25.98 -49.82 79.59
CA GLY A 181 25.64 -49.68 78.18
C GLY A 181 25.17 -48.28 77.78
N GLY A 182 26.11 -47.34 77.64
CA GLY A 182 25.85 -45.99 77.11
C GLY A 182 26.91 -45.49 76.15
N GLY A 183 27.83 -46.35 75.70
CA GLY A 183 28.87 -45.99 74.75
C GLY A 183 28.60 -46.67 73.43
N SER A 184 27.88 -46.01 72.51
CA SER A 184 28.03 -46.35 71.10
C SER A 184 29.41 -45.83 70.64
N ALA A 185 30.46 -46.57 70.99
CA ALA A 185 31.79 -46.41 70.39
C ALA A 185 31.70 -46.83 68.93
N ARG A 186 31.17 -45.96 68.07
CA ARG A 186 31.33 -46.10 66.62
C ARG A 186 32.66 -45.46 66.24
N GLY A 187 33.74 -46.20 66.51
CA GLY A 187 35.09 -45.84 66.09
C GLY A 187 36.14 -46.71 66.77
N PRO A 188 37.11 -47.29 66.03
CA PRO A 188 38.25 -47.98 66.63
C PRO A 188 39.00 -47.03 67.58
N ALA A 189 39.50 -47.55 68.71
CA ALA A 189 40.32 -46.78 69.65
C ALA A 189 41.51 -46.11 68.92
N PRO A 190 41.83 -44.83 69.20
CA PRO A 190 42.95 -44.16 68.56
C PRO A 190 44.25 -44.91 68.89
N ARG A 191 44.99 -45.32 67.85
CA ARG A 191 46.26 -46.04 68.02
C ARG A 191 47.28 -45.16 68.75
N ALA A 192 47.93 -45.72 69.77
CA ALA A 192 49.02 -45.05 70.48
C ALA A 192 50.13 -44.65 69.50
N ARG A 193 50.58 -43.39 69.56
CA ARG A 193 51.71 -42.89 68.77
C ARG A 193 52.99 -43.55 69.25
N THR A 194 53.65 -44.34 68.41
CA THR A 194 54.99 -44.86 68.67
C THR A 194 56.03 -43.74 68.52
N PRO A 195 57.03 -43.64 69.41
CA PRO A 195 58.11 -42.67 69.27
C PRO A 195 59.03 -43.06 68.08
N ARG A 196 59.39 -42.08 67.25
CA ARG A 196 60.37 -42.28 66.17
C ARG A 196 61.77 -42.44 66.77
N LYS A 197 62.52 -43.46 66.31
CA LYS A 197 63.97 -43.51 66.39
C LYS A 197 64.58 -42.74 65.22
#